data_AF-A0A2M8PMW5-F1
#
_entry.id   AF-A0A2M8PMW5-F1
#
_cell.length_a   1.000
_cell.length_b   1.000
_cell.length_c   1.000
_cell.angle_alpha   90.00
_cell.angle_beta   90.00
_cell.angle_gamma   90.00
#
_symmetry.space_group_name_H-M   'P 1'
#
loop_
_entity.id
_entity.type
_entity.pdbx_description
1 polymer ?
#
loop_
_entity_poly.entity_id
_entity_poly.type
_entity_poly.pdbx_seq_one_letter_code
_entity_poly.pdbx_strand_id
1 'polypeptide(L)'
;LPSLWPVKRGELALKLFDRYCDEVGQPDVLHAHSILYGGYVAAYIGQRRNIPVVLTEHSTNFLTNSILPGQKRIIRSTLHDVAKAFAVGPALAEAMERYAPEREIGIAYNLVDTDFFTTPPQEPSSSAFTFAIIGSLIPRKGQAMLLRAFAKAFKGQNI
;
A
#
# COMPACT_ATOMS: atom_id res chain seq x y z
N LEU A 1 -18.71 7.01 21.17
CA LEU A 1 -17.50 6.47 21.85
C LEU A 1 -16.41 6.02 20.84
N PRO A 2 -15.80 6.92 20.05
CA PRO A 2 -14.75 6.54 19.07
C PRO A 2 -13.33 6.45 19.68
N SER A 3 -13.14 6.88 20.93
CA SER A 3 -11.82 6.97 21.58
C SER A 3 -11.24 5.63 22.03
N LEU A 4 -12.07 4.63 22.34
CA LEU A 4 -11.62 3.34 22.89
C LEU A 4 -11.33 2.27 21.81
N TRP A 5 -11.78 2.49 20.57
CA TRP A 5 -11.63 1.53 19.48
C TRP A 5 -10.17 1.17 19.17
N PRO A 6 -9.24 2.15 19.03
CA PRO A 6 -7.85 1.84 18.75
C PRO A 6 -7.19 1.06 19.90
N VAL A 7 -7.52 1.39 21.15
CA VAL A 7 -6.92 0.77 22.34
C VAL A 7 -7.30 -0.70 22.45
N LYS A 8 -8.59 -1.04 22.34
CA LYS A 8 -9.03 -2.45 22.43
C LYS A 8 -8.41 -3.34 21.34
N ARG A 9 -8.23 -2.80 20.13
CA ARG A 9 -7.57 -3.52 19.03
C ARG A 9 -6.08 -3.71 19.28
N GLY A 10 -5.41 -2.70 19.83
CA GLY A 10 -4.00 -2.80 20.23
C GLY A 10 -3.79 -3.90 21.27
N GLU A 11 -4.61 -3.94 22.32
CA GLU A 11 -4.51 -4.96 23.38
C GLU A 11 -4.76 -6.38 22.85
N LEU A 12 -5.75 -6.57 21.97
CA LEU A 12 -5.98 -7.88 21.34
C LEU A 12 -4.81 -8.29 20.45
N ALA A 13 -4.27 -7.35 19.66
CA ALA A 13 -3.14 -7.62 18.80
C ALA A 13 -1.88 -7.96 19.61
N LEU A 14 -1.69 -7.33 20.77
CA LEU A 14 -0.59 -7.64 21.67
C LEU A 14 -0.67 -9.09 22.18
N LYS A 15 -1.86 -9.56 22.57
CA LYS A 15 -2.05 -10.96 22.98
C LYS A 15 -1.73 -11.95 21.85
N LEU A 16 -2.13 -11.62 20.63
CA LEU A 16 -1.83 -12.45 19.45
C LEU A 16 -0.33 -12.43 19.13
N PHE A 17 0.32 -11.28 19.30
CA PHE A 17 1.74 -11.14 19.11
C PHE A 17 2.55 -11.90 20.17
N ASP A 18 2.13 -11.88 21.43
CA ASP A 18 2.78 -12.64 22.50
C ASP A 18 2.72 -14.14 22.20
N ARG A 19 1.56 -14.63 21.77
CA ARG A 19 1.43 -16.03 21.30
C ARG A 19 2.34 -16.34 20.12
N TYR A 20 2.46 -15.43 19.15
CA TYR A 20 3.42 -15.59 18.06
C TYR A 20 4.86 -15.70 18.59
N CYS A 21 5.23 -14.88 19.57
CA CYS A 21 6.56 -14.92 20.17
C CYS A 21 6.82 -16.21 20.94
N ASP A 22 5.81 -16.78 21.61
CA ASP A 22 5.92 -18.07 22.28
C ASP A 22 6.20 -19.22 21.31
N GLU A 23 5.63 -19.16 20.09
CA GLU A 23 5.75 -20.21 19.07
C GLU A 23 6.97 -20.02 18.14
N VAL A 24 7.33 -18.78 17.81
CA VAL A 24 8.32 -18.44 16.76
C VAL A 24 9.51 -17.63 17.27
N GLY A 25 9.37 -16.97 18.42
CA GLY A 25 10.34 -16.03 18.96
C GLY A 25 10.05 -14.57 18.61
N GLN A 26 10.70 -13.66 19.36
CA GLN A 26 10.53 -12.22 19.16
C GLN A 26 11.28 -11.75 17.91
N PRO A 27 10.62 -11.02 16.98
CA PRO A 27 11.29 -10.47 15.81
C PRO A 27 12.11 -9.23 16.18
N ASP A 28 13.19 -9.00 15.43
CA ASP A 28 14.02 -7.80 15.57
C ASP A 28 13.37 -6.54 14.99
N VAL A 29 12.40 -6.70 14.08
CA VAL A 29 11.70 -5.61 13.40
C VAL A 29 10.26 -6.00 13.05
N LEU A 30 9.35 -5.03 13.11
CA LEU A 30 8.00 -5.18 12.57
C LEU A 30 7.88 -4.37 11.29
N HIS A 31 7.45 -4.99 10.19
CA HIS A 31 7.25 -4.29 8.91
C HIS A 31 5.76 -4.31 8.52
N ALA A 32 5.12 -3.15 8.60
CA ALA A 32 3.70 -2.99 8.24
C ALA A 32 3.52 -2.45 6.82
N HIS A 33 2.60 -3.02 6.05
CA HIS A 33 2.32 -2.64 4.66
C HIS A 33 1.06 -1.76 4.46
N SER A 34 0.57 -1.13 5.53
CA SER A 34 -0.50 -0.11 5.47
C SER A 34 -0.68 0.57 6.83
N ILE A 35 -0.91 1.88 6.86
CA ILE A 35 -0.97 2.69 8.09
C ILE A 35 -2.18 2.37 8.97
N LEU A 36 -3.40 2.38 8.40
CA LEU A 36 -4.64 2.51 9.18
C LEU A 36 -4.98 1.32 10.08
N TYR A 37 -4.45 0.14 9.76
CA TYR A 37 -4.73 -1.09 10.50
C TYR A 37 -3.43 -1.74 10.94
N GLY A 38 -2.67 -2.29 9.99
CA GLY A 38 -1.43 -2.99 10.26
C GLY A 38 -0.38 -2.09 10.91
N GLY A 39 -0.21 -0.88 10.39
CA GLY A 39 0.74 0.12 10.87
C GLY A 39 0.41 0.58 12.27
N TYR A 40 -0.85 0.93 12.53
CA TYR A 40 -1.30 1.29 13.87
C TYR A 40 -1.05 0.17 14.88
N VAL A 41 -1.40 -1.06 14.53
CA VAL A 41 -1.19 -2.23 15.41
C VAL A 41 0.30 -2.50 15.61
N ALA A 42 1.11 -2.45 14.54
CA ALA A 42 2.55 -2.65 14.62
C ALA A 42 3.23 -1.59 15.48
N ALA A 43 2.87 -0.31 15.32
CA ALA A 43 3.35 0.78 16.17
C ALA A 43 2.99 0.55 17.65
N TYR A 44 1.74 0.15 17.91
CA TYR A 44 1.27 -0.15 19.27
C TYR A 44 2.04 -1.30 19.93
N ILE A 45 2.33 -2.36 19.18
CA ILE A 45 3.14 -3.51 19.64
C ILE A 45 4.60 -3.07 19.83
N GLY A 46 5.18 -2.40 18.84
CA GLY A 46 6.58 -1.95 18.84
C GLY A 46 6.91 -1.10 20.07
N GLN A 47 6.03 -0.17 20.45
CA GLN A 47 6.19 0.62 21.68
C GLN A 47 6.19 -0.24 22.96
N ARG A 48 5.38 -1.31 23.02
CA ARG A 48 5.22 -2.16 24.22
C ARG A 48 6.24 -3.28 24.34
N ARG A 49 6.85 -3.64 23.23
CA ARG A 49 7.83 -4.73 23.14
C ARG A 49 9.24 -4.21 22.80
N ASN A 50 9.38 -2.89 22.67
CA ASN A 50 10.60 -2.20 22.29
C ASN A 50 11.20 -2.72 20.97
N ILE A 51 10.33 -2.90 19.96
CA ILE A 51 10.70 -3.41 18.63
C ILE A 51 10.55 -2.26 17.62
N PRO A 52 11.57 -1.96 16.81
CA PRO A 52 11.47 -0.94 15.78
C PRO A 52 10.43 -1.33 14.72
N VAL A 53 9.65 -0.35 14.28
CA VAL A 53 8.61 -0.54 13.27
C VAL A 53 8.96 0.19 11.99
N VAL A 54 8.99 -0.54 10.88
CA VAL A 54 9.09 0.01 9.53
C VAL A 54 7.71 -0.05 8.90
N LEU A 55 7.35 1.02 8.19
CA LEU A 55 6.07 1.13 7.50
C LEU A 55 6.31 1.37 6.01
N THR A 56 5.63 0.61 5.15
CA THR A 56 5.55 0.90 3.71
C THR A 56 4.09 1.01 3.32
N GLU A 57 3.66 2.18 2.87
CA GLU A 57 2.27 2.41 2.47
C GLU A 57 2.05 2.13 0.98
N HIS A 58 0.94 1.45 0.68
CA HIS A 58 0.49 1.08 -0.68
C HIS A 58 -0.89 1.65 -1.02
N SER A 59 -1.61 2.19 -0.03
CA SER A 59 -3.00 2.54 -0.16
C SER A 59 -3.20 3.82 -0.96
N THR A 60 -3.90 3.67 -2.08
CA THR A 60 -4.37 4.81 -2.88
C THR A 60 -5.37 5.71 -2.16
N ASN A 61 -5.85 5.36 -0.96
CA ASN A 61 -6.80 6.18 -0.20
C ASN A 61 -6.25 7.58 0.12
N PHE A 62 -4.93 7.69 0.26
CA PHE A 62 -4.22 8.97 0.41
C PHE A 62 -4.33 9.88 -0.82
N LEU A 63 -4.48 9.28 -2.01
CA LEU A 63 -4.58 9.97 -3.30
C LEU A 63 -6.02 10.32 -3.67
N THR A 64 -7.00 9.52 -3.21
CA THR A 64 -8.41 9.65 -3.61
C THR A 64 -9.29 10.38 -2.60
N ASN A 65 -8.71 11.09 -1.63
CA ASN A 65 -9.42 11.74 -0.52
C ASN A 65 -10.38 10.79 0.23
N SER A 66 -10.06 9.49 0.27
CA SER A 66 -10.89 8.45 0.89
C SER A 66 -10.55 8.23 2.36
N ILE A 67 -9.67 9.06 2.92
CA ILE A 67 -9.33 9.06 4.35
C ILE A 67 -10.43 9.75 5.15
N LEU A 68 -11.05 9.01 6.05
CA LEU A 68 -12.13 9.52 6.90
C LEU A 68 -11.57 10.49 7.96
N PRO A 69 -12.37 11.47 8.45
CA PRO A 69 -11.92 12.41 9.48
C PRO A 69 -11.35 11.72 10.74
N GLY A 70 -11.97 10.64 11.21
CA GLY A 70 -11.51 9.88 12.38
C GLY A 70 -10.20 9.11 12.17
N GLN A 71 -9.84 8.84 10.91
CA GLN A 71 -8.62 8.13 10.54
C GLN A 71 -7.39 9.04 10.56
N LYS A 72 -7.56 10.35 10.36
CA LYS A 72 -6.45 11.31 10.33
C LYS A 72 -5.61 11.26 11.60
N ARG A 73 -6.24 11.16 12.77
CA ARG A 73 -5.53 11.05 14.06
C ARG A 73 -4.70 9.78 14.16
N ILE A 74 -5.25 8.66 13.68
CA ILE A 74 -4.55 7.35 13.66
C ILE A 74 -3.34 7.42 12.73
N ILE A 75 -3.49 8.03 11.54
CA ILE A 75 -2.39 8.22 10.60
C ILE A 75 -1.26 9.01 11.26
N ARG A 76 -1.59 10.16 11.86
CA ARG A 76 -0.61 11.02 12.54
C ARG A 76 0.13 10.30 13.65
N SER A 77 -0.59 9.66 14.57
CA SER A 77 0.04 8.95 15.67
C SER A 77 0.92 7.79 15.17
N THR A 78 0.42 7.02 14.21
CA THR A 78 1.18 5.90 13.63
C THR A 78 2.46 6.39 12.97
N LEU A 79 2.41 7.45 12.16
CA LEU A 79 3.59 8.02 11.51
C LEU A 79 4.60 8.57 12.52
N HIS A 80 4.15 9.08 13.65
CA HIS A 80 5.03 9.52 14.73
C HIS A 80 5.70 8.34 15.45
N ASP A 81 4.99 7.23 15.62
CA ASP A 81 5.41 6.11 16.47
C ASP A 81 6.28 5.06 15.76
N VAL A 82 6.32 5.06 14.42
CA VAL A 82 7.19 4.15 13.64
C VAL A 82 8.64 4.63 13.59
N ALA A 83 9.60 3.73 13.39
CA ALA A 83 11.01 4.10 13.25
C ALA A 83 11.29 4.74 11.87
N LYS A 84 10.71 4.17 10.80
CA LYS A 84 10.81 4.67 9.42
C LYS A 84 9.51 4.45 8.67
N ALA A 85 9.19 5.38 7.76
CA ALA A 85 8.02 5.30 6.90
C ALA A 85 8.42 5.48 5.43
N PHE A 86 7.84 4.67 4.57
CA PHE A 86 8.05 4.67 3.13
C PHE A 86 6.72 4.70 2.40
N ALA A 87 6.71 5.29 1.22
CA ALA A 87 5.66 5.16 0.23
C ALA A 87 6.20 4.46 -1.01
N VAL A 88 5.32 3.76 -1.74
CA VAL A 88 5.72 3.06 -2.99
C VAL A 88 5.87 3.94 -4.21
N GLY A 89 5.76 5.25 -4.04
CA GLY A 89 5.96 6.22 -5.11
C GLY A 89 5.83 7.66 -4.64
N PRO A 90 6.31 8.62 -5.44
CA PRO A 90 6.44 10.02 -5.06
C PRO A 90 5.09 10.67 -4.74
N ALA A 91 4.06 10.45 -5.58
CA ALA A 91 2.73 11.01 -5.33
C ALA A 91 2.11 10.53 -4.01
N LEU A 92 2.40 9.30 -3.61
CA LEU A 92 1.93 8.75 -2.34
C LEU A 92 2.74 9.32 -1.16
N ALA A 93 4.06 9.50 -1.31
CA ALA A 93 4.91 10.14 -0.32
C ALA A 93 4.41 11.56 -0.02
N GLU A 94 4.23 12.39 -1.05
CA GLU A 94 3.70 13.75 -0.93
C GLU A 94 2.31 13.75 -0.26
N ALA A 95 1.45 12.80 -0.64
CA ALA A 95 0.12 12.71 -0.05
C ALA A 95 0.14 12.34 1.44
N MET A 96 1.12 11.55 1.87
CA MET A 96 1.35 11.15 3.27
C MET A 96 1.98 12.25 4.11
N GLU A 97 2.92 13.03 3.56
CA GLU A 97 3.59 14.15 4.24
C GLU A 97 2.59 15.17 4.81
N ARG A 98 1.45 15.37 4.13
CA ARG A 98 0.35 16.24 4.61
C ARG A 98 -0.20 15.85 5.99
N TYR A 99 0.06 14.62 6.44
CA TYR A 99 -0.38 14.17 7.76
C TYR A 99 0.70 14.39 8.83
N ALA A 100 1.98 14.28 8.49
CA ALA A 100 3.11 14.43 9.40
C ALA A 100 4.28 15.16 8.68
N PRO A 101 4.18 16.48 8.46
CA PRO A 101 5.17 17.24 7.68
C PRO A 101 6.56 17.29 8.34
N GLU A 102 6.63 17.02 9.63
CA GLU A 102 7.87 16.92 10.41
C GLU A 102 8.60 15.58 10.22
N ARG A 103 8.01 14.62 9.51
CA ARG A 103 8.55 13.28 9.31
C ARG A 103 8.98 13.09 7.86
N GLU A 104 10.19 12.59 7.69
CA GLU A 104 10.69 12.14 6.40
C GLU A 104 9.91 10.88 5.95
N ILE A 105 9.28 10.94 4.77
CA ILE A 105 8.68 9.80 4.10
C ILE A 105 9.58 9.37 2.95
N GLY A 106 10.25 8.23 3.11
CA GLY A 106 11.10 7.67 2.07
C GLY A 106 10.29 7.11 0.90
N ILE A 107 10.95 6.86 -0.23
CA ILE A 107 10.34 6.16 -1.37
C ILE A 107 10.99 4.78 -1.50
N ALA A 108 10.16 3.73 -1.45
CA ALA A 108 10.56 2.35 -1.68
C ALA A 108 9.64 1.76 -2.76
N TYR A 109 10.08 1.78 -4.02
CA TYR A 109 9.28 1.29 -5.14
C TYR A 109 8.97 -0.20 -5.03
N ASN A 110 7.85 -0.61 -5.61
CA ASN A 110 7.55 -2.03 -5.76
C ASN A 110 8.56 -2.69 -6.69
N LEU A 111 9.04 -3.86 -6.29
CA LEU A 111 9.95 -4.68 -7.07
C LEU A 111 9.17 -5.56 -8.04
N VAL A 112 9.82 -5.90 -9.15
CA VAL A 112 9.35 -6.90 -10.12
C VAL A 112 10.44 -7.94 -10.27
N ASP A 113 10.05 -9.21 -10.35
CA ASP A 113 10.97 -10.32 -10.61
C ASP A 113 11.37 -10.30 -12.10
N THR A 114 12.60 -9.90 -12.39
CA THR A 114 13.12 -9.78 -13.75
C THR A 114 13.53 -11.12 -14.37
N ASP A 115 13.64 -12.18 -13.58
CA ASP A 115 13.89 -13.53 -14.08
C ASP A 115 12.57 -14.21 -14.50
N PHE A 116 11.47 -13.85 -13.83
CA PHE A 116 10.11 -14.25 -14.25
C PHE A 116 9.56 -13.36 -15.38
N PHE A 117 9.66 -12.03 -15.24
CA PHE A 117 9.18 -11.08 -16.25
C PHE A 117 10.28 -10.74 -17.25
N THR A 118 10.47 -11.62 -18.23
CA THR A 118 11.44 -11.45 -19.32
C THR A 118 10.78 -11.07 -20.63
N THR A 119 11.49 -10.34 -21.48
CA THR A 119 11.12 -10.19 -22.89
C THR A 119 11.33 -11.50 -23.64
N PRO A 120 10.42 -11.91 -24.54
CA PRO A 120 10.62 -13.11 -25.34
C PRO A 120 11.86 -12.95 -26.26
N PRO A 121 12.59 -14.03 -26.54
CA PRO A 121 13.81 -13.98 -27.37
C PRO A 121 13.52 -13.64 -28.84
N GLN A 122 12.28 -13.82 -29.29
CA GLN A 122 11.82 -13.46 -30.62
C GLN A 122 10.45 -12.79 -30.52
N GLU A 123 10.21 -11.78 -31.34
CA GLU A 123 8.88 -11.19 -31.46
C GLU A 123 7.87 -12.21 -32.00
N PRO A 124 6.60 -12.19 -31.52
CA PRO A 124 5.56 -13.06 -32.04
C PRO A 124 5.42 -12.88 -33.56
N SER A 125 5.29 -13.97 -34.30
CA SER A 125 5.07 -13.96 -35.76
C SER A 125 3.68 -13.43 -36.17
N SER A 126 2.92 -12.86 -35.24
CA SER A 126 1.57 -12.34 -35.47
C SER A 126 1.63 -11.01 -36.21
N SER A 127 0.91 -10.89 -37.31
CA SER A 127 0.67 -9.61 -37.99
C SER A 127 -0.40 -8.75 -37.29
N ALA A 128 -1.13 -9.30 -36.31
CA ALA A 128 -2.19 -8.60 -35.59
C ALA A 128 -1.62 -7.81 -34.41
N PHE A 129 -2.03 -6.54 -34.30
CA PHE A 129 -1.66 -5.67 -33.20
C PHE A 129 -2.54 -5.96 -31.98
N THR A 130 -1.92 -6.32 -30.85
CA THR A 130 -2.65 -6.65 -29.61
C THR A 130 -2.61 -5.50 -28.61
N PHE A 131 -3.78 -4.98 -28.24
CA PHE A 131 -3.93 -4.06 -27.10
C PHE A 131 -4.20 -4.84 -25.82
N ALA A 132 -3.34 -4.70 -24.82
CA ALA A 132 -3.52 -5.33 -23.51
C ALA A 132 -3.78 -4.29 -22.42
N ILE A 133 -4.73 -4.59 -21.54
CA ILE A 133 -4.96 -3.85 -20.30
C ILE A 133 -5.05 -4.83 -19.14
N ILE A 134 -4.19 -4.64 -18.13
CA ILE A 134 -4.12 -5.51 -16.97
C ILE A 134 -4.43 -4.68 -15.73
N GLY A 135 -5.49 -5.08 -15.01
CA GLY A 135 -5.88 -4.44 -13.76
C GLY A 135 -7.30 -4.82 -13.34
N SER A 136 -7.61 -4.67 -12.06
CA SER A 136 -8.94 -4.92 -11.51
C SER A 136 -10.02 -4.14 -12.24
N LEU A 137 -11.21 -4.73 -12.41
CA LEU A 137 -12.34 -4.12 -13.11
C LEU A 137 -13.05 -3.07 -12.23
N ILE A 138 -12.39 -1.92 -12.04
CA ILE A 138 -12.90 -0.79 -11.28
C ILE A 138 -12.76 0.49 -12.11
N PRO A 139 -13.63 1.52 -11.92
CA PRO A 139 -13.65 2.71 -12.79
C PRO A 139 -12.28 3.39 -12.97
N ARG A 140 -11.49 3.48 -11.88
CA ARG A 140 -10.15 4.11 -11.88
C ARG A 140 -9.15 3.41 -12.79
N LYS A 141 -9.32 2.12 -13.07
CA LYS A 141 -8.42 1.36 -13.95
C LYS A 141 -8.71 1.57 -15.43
N GLY A 142 -9.76 2.30 -15.78
CA GLY A 142 -9.92 2.91 -17.11
C GLY A 142 -10.29 1.94 -18.24
N GLN A 143 -10.66 0.68 -17.95
CA GLN A 143 -11.00 -0.31 -18.98
C GLN A 143 -12.11 0.19 -19.92
N ALA A 144 -13.16 0.80 -19.37
CA ALA A 144 -14.24 1.36 -20.17
C ALA A 144 -13.77 2.52 -21.07
N MET A 145 -12.77 3.29 -20.63
CA MET A 145 -12.18 4.36 -21.43
C MET A 145 -11.38 3.79 -22.61
N LEU A 146 -10.53 2.78 -22.35
CA LEU A 146 -9.76 2.11 -23.39
C LEU A 146 -10.66 1.52 -24.47
N LEU A 147 -11.71 0.79 -24.07
CA LEU A 147 -12.65 0.18 -25.02
C LEU A 147 -13.36 1.22 -25.90
N ARG A 148 -13.79 2.35 -25.33
CA ARG A 148 -14.38 3.45 -26.10
C ARG A 148 -13.38 4.10 -27.06
N ALA A 149 -12.14 4.29 -26.61
CA ALA A 149 -11.08 4.84 -27.45
C ALA A 149 -10.75 3.90 -28.62
N PHE A 150 -10.65 2.59 -28.36
CA PHE A 150 -10.42 1.56 -29.35
C PHE A 150 -11.55 1.52 -30.39
N ALA A 151 -12.81 1.43 -29.95
CA ALA A 151 -13.97 1.43 -30.85
C ALA A 151 -14.06 2.71 -31.71
N LYS A 152 -13.65 3.86 -31.17
CA LYS A 152 -13.59 5.12 -31.91
C LYS A 152 -12.46 5.13 -32.94
N ALA A 153 -11.27 4.65 -32.57
CA ALA A 153 -10.08 4.69 -33.43
C ALA A 153 -10.19 3.76 -34.64
N PHE A 154 -10.83 2.59 -34.47
CA PHE A 154 -10.83 1.53 -35.48
C PHE A 154 -12.22 1.19 -36.03
N LYS A 155 -13.17 2.13 -35.92
CA LYS A 155 -14.52 1.94 -36.45
C LYS A 155 -14.47 1.60 -37.94
N GLY A 156 -15.01 0.44 -38.32
CA GLY A 156 -15.10 -0.01 -39.71
C GLY A 156 -13.80 -0.57 -40.29
N GLN A 157 -12.76 -0.78 -39.47
CA GLN A 157 -11.52 -1.43 -39.88
C GLN A 157 -11.53 -2.90 -39.43
N ASN A 158 -10.90 -3.77 -40.22
CA ASN A 158 -10.62 -5.15 -39.84
C ASN A 158 -9.19 -5.21 -39.33
N ILE A 159 -9.03 -5.21 -38.00
CA ILE A 159 -7.76 -5.14 -37.26
C ILE A 159 -7.63 -6.31 -36.30
#